data_AF-A0A1V5YJ28-F1
#
_entry.id   AF-A0A1V5YJ28-F1
#
_cell.length_a   1.000
_cell.length_b   1.000
_cell.length_c   1.000
_cell.angle_alpha   90.00
_cell.angle_beta   90.00
_cell.angle_gamma   90.00
#
_symmetry.space_group_name_H-M   'P 1'
#
loop_
_entity.id
_entity.type
_entity.pdbx_description
1 polymer ?
#
loop_
_entity_poly.entity_id
_entity_poly.type
_entity_poly.pdbx_seq_one_letter_code
_entity_poly.pdbx_strand_id
1 'polypeptide(L)'
;MQSGWGWKSIVVALLGAVVGALLEPVVNGLIGRVLIRDGQLWGAVVALFAMSIPNLAQMGRMAVKSDRPAVNLAVGFGLFVVISLLIILIMVGILLGVGRIIGS
;
A
#
# COMPACT_ATOMS: atom_id res chain seq x y z
N MET A 1 -1.10 -4.11 -23.99
CA MET A 1 -1.08 -5.31 -23.13
C MET A 1 -0.93 -4.87 -21.67
N GLN A 2 -2.04 -4.59 -20.98
CA GLN A 2 -2.07 -4.08 -19.58
C GLN A 2 -2.66 -5.11 -18.58
N SER A 3 -3.05 -6.29 -19.07
CA SER A 3 -3.82 -7.30 -18.33
C SER A 3 -3.03 -8.09 -17.27
N GLY A 4 -1.69 -8.14 -17.36
CA GLY A 4 -0.88 -9.01 -16.51
C GLY A 4 -0.69 -8.54 -15.06
N TRP A 5 -0.83 -7.23 -14.78
CA TRP A 5 -0.56 -6.70 -13.45
C TRP A 5 -1.72 -6.92 -12.48
N GLY A 6 -2.97 -6.75 -12.96
CA GLY A 6 -4.17 -6.93 -12.14
C GLY A 6 -4.37 -8.37 -11.66
N TRP A 7 -4.16 -9.37 -12.52
CA TRP A 7 -4.26 -10.77 -12.09
C TRP A 7 -3.16 -11.15 -11.09
N LYS A 8 -1.92 -10.68 -11.33
CA LYS A 8 -0.80 -10.93 -10.43
C LYS A 8 -1.00 -10.30 -9.06
N SER A 9 -1.53 -9.08 -8.99
CA SER A 9 -1.80 -8.43 -7.70
C SER A 9 -2.88 -9.15 -6.90
N ILE A 10 -3.93 -9.66 -7.57
CA ILE A 10 -4.95 -10.49 -6.91
C ILE A 10 -4.34 -11.76 -6.33
N VAL A 11 -3.54 -12.48 -7.10
CA VAL A 11 -2.87 -13.71 -6.64
C VAL A 11 -1.93 -13.42 -5.47
N VAL A 12 -1.13 -12.36 -5.56
CA VAL A 12 -0.20 -11.95 -4.49
C VAL A 12 -0.96 -11.54 -3.23
N ALA A 13 -2.07 -10.80 -3.36
CA ALA A 13 -2.91 -10.42 -2.24
C ALA A 13 -3.53 -11.64 -1.54
N LEU A 14 -4.00 -12.62 -2.32
CA LEU A 14 -4.55 -13.87 -1.78
C LEU A 14 -3.50 -14.70 -1.05
N LEU A 15 -2.30 -14.85 -1.62
CA LEU A 15 -1.20 -15.54 -0.95
C LEU A 15 -0.79 -14.81 0.33
N GLY A 16 -0.70 -13.49 0.29
CA GLY A 16 -0.45 -12.65 1.47
C GLY A 16 -1.51 -12.84 2.55
N ALA A 17 -2.79 -12.86 2.17
CA ALA A 17 -3.90 -13.06 3.09
C ALA A 17 -3.84 -14.42 3.77
N VAL A 18 -3.55 -15.49 3.02
CA VAL A 18 -3.40 -16.84 3.56
C VAL A 18 -2.24 -16.89 4.55
N VAL A 19 -1.08 -16.34 4.20
CA VAL A 19 0.08 -16.29 5.10
C VAL A 19 -0.24 -15.50 6.37
N GLY A 20 -0.90 -14.35 6.24
CA GLY A 20 -1.31 -13.52 7.37
C GLY A 20 -2.33 -14.21 8.29
N ALA A 21 -3.28 -14.96 7.73
CA ALA A 21 -4.24 -15.76 8.49
C ALA A 21 -3.58 -16.85 9.32
N LEU A 22 -2.53 -17.48 8.77
CA LEU A 22 -1.79 -18.55 9.42
C LEU A 22 -0.84 -18.00 10.49
N LEU A 23 -0.27 -16.81 10.28
CA LEU A 23 0.63 -16.17 11.22
C LEU A 23 -0.10 -15.59 12.43
N GLU A 24 -1.31 -15.08 12.29
CA GLU A 24 -2.09 -14.49 13.39
C GLU A 24 -2.22 -15.41 14.62
N PRO A 25 -2.71 -16.66 14.52
CA PRO A 25 -2.82 -17.54 15.69
C PRO A 25 -1.44 -17.95 16.23
N VAL A 26 -0.43 -18.08 15.38
CA VAL A 26 0.94 -18.42 15.80
C VAL A 26 1.55 -17.29 16.62
N VAL A 27 1.47 -16.05 16.13
CA VAL A 27 2.03 -14.88 16.80
C VAL A 27 1.26 -14.58 18.08
N ASN A 28 -0.08 -14.60 18.04
CA ASN A 28 -0.89 -14.37 19.24
C ASN A 28 -0.69 -15.48 20.28
N GLY A 29 -0.51 -16.73 19.84
CA GLY A 29 -0.20 -17.86 20.72
C GLY A 29 1.17 -17.76 21.38
N LEU A 30 2.21 -17.35 20.64
CA LEU A 30 3.57 -17.18 21.17
C LEU A 30 3.68 -16.02 22.18
N ILE A 31 2.94 -14.93 21.95
CA ILE A 31 3.00 -13.74 22.80
C ILE A 31 2.05 -13.88 24.02
N GLY A 32 1.12 -14.83 23.99
CA GLY A 32 0.16 -15.07 25.07
C GLY A 32 -0.88 -13.94 25.24
N ARG A 33 -0.97 -13.03 24.26
CA ARG A 33 -1.98 -11.96 24.18
C ARG A 33 -2.31 -11.69 22.71
N VAL A 34 -3.48 -11.13 22.45
CA VAL A 34 -3.87 -10.70 21.11
C VAL A 34 -3.04 -9.48 20.71
N LEU A 35 -2.07 -9.67 19.82
CA LEU A 35 -1.26 -8.61 19.23
C LEU A 35 -1.75 -8.25 17.82
N ILE A 36 -2.03 -9.26 17.02
CA ILE A 36 -2.51 -9.11 15.64
C ILE A 36 -3.99 -9.43 15.63
N ARG A 37 -4.78 -8.56 15.00
CA ARG A 37 -6.17 -8.80 14.65
C ARG A 37 -6.31 -8.51 13.17
N ASP A 38 -7.05 -9.36 12.45
CA ASP A 38 -7.26 -9.25 11.01
C ASP A 38 -5.98 -9.52 10.19
N GLY A 39 -5.25 -10.57 10.55
CA GLY A 39 -4.01 -11.00 9.91
C GLY A 39 -4.15 -11.26 8.42
N GLN A 40 -5.32 -11.70 7.95
CA GLN A 40 -5.64 -11.81 6.51
C GLN A 40 -5.50 -10.46 5.79
N LEU A 41 -6.04 -9.40 6.37
CA LEU A 41 -6.08 -8.08 5.77
C LEU A 41 -4.67 -7.48 5.75
N TRP A 42 -3.96 -7.56 6.88
CA TRP A 42 -2.57 -7.10 6.98
C TRP A 42 -1.62 -7.90 6.09
N GLY A 43 -1.81 -9.21 6.00
CA GLY A 43 -1.02 -10.08 5.12
C GLY A 43 -1.19 -9.72 3.65
N ALA A 44 -2.44 -9.46 3.21
CA ALA A 44 -2.71 -8.99 1.86
C ALA A 44 -2.06 -7.63 1.57
N VAL A 45 -2.17 -6.68 2.51
CA VAL A 45 -1.58 -5.34 2.39
C VAL A 45 -0.06 -5.41 2.28
N VAL A 46 0.60 -6.20 3.14
CA VAL A 46 2.06 -6.38 3.11
C VAL A 46 2.52 -7.03 1.80
N ALA A 47 1.80 -8.04 1.30
CA ALA A 47 2.15 -8.71 0.05
C ALA A 47 2.01 -7.77 -1.16
N LEU A 48 0.92 -6.98 -1.20
CA LEU A 48 0.73 -5.95 -2.24
C LEU A 48 1.78 -4.85 -2.15
N PHE A 49 2.14 -4.44 -0.92
CA PHE A 49 3.22 -3.47 -0.71
C PHE A 49 4.56 -4.01 -1.20
N ALA A 50 4.90 -5.27 -0.88
CA ALA A 50 6.12 -5.91 -1.36
C ALA A 50 6.17 -5.95 -2.90
N MET A 51 5.05 -6.23 -3.55
CA MET A 51 4.93 -6.22 -5.00
C MET A 51 5.11 -4.82 -5.62
N SER A 52 4.80 -3.74 -4.88
CA SER A 52 4.94 -2.37 -5.36
C SER A 52 6.33 -1.75 -5.13
N ILE A 53 7.19 -2.38 -4.31
CA ILE A 53 8.57 -1.94 -4.05
C ILE A 53 9.36 -1.62 -5.33
N PRO A 54 9.36 -2.47 -6.39
CA PRO A 54 10.12 -2.18 -7.61
C PRO A 54 9.62 -0.92 -8.33
N ASN A 55 8.30 -0.70 -8.34
CA ASN A 55 7.69 0.47 -8.95
C ASN A 55 8.05 1.75 -8.15
N LEU A 56 8.02 1.68 -6.83
CA LEU A 56 8.43 2.78 -5.96
C LEU A 56 9.91 3.14 -6.16
N ALA A 57 10.79 2.14 -6.17
CA ALA A 57 12.22 2.36 -6.43
C ALA A 57 12.48 2.92 -7.84
N GLN A 58 11.67 2.53 -8.83
CA GLN A 58 11.74 3.13 -10.17
C GLN A 58 11.30 4.59 -10.17
N MET A 59 10.20 4.91 -9.48
CA MET A 59 9.71 6.28 -9.35
C MET A 59 10.75 7.20 -8.69
N GLY A 60 11.40 6.74 -7.61
CA GLY A 60 12.45 7.53 -6.97
C GLY A 60 13.74 7.65 -7.79
N ARG A 61 14.09 6.65 -8.61
CA ARG A 61 15.19 6.76 -9.60
C ARG A 61 14.93 7.85 -10.64
N MET A 62 13.67 8.05 -11.04
CA MET A 62 13.32 9.12 -11.98
C MET A 62 13.41 10.50 -11.30
N ALA A 63 13.13 10.58 -10.00
CA ALA A 63 13.15 11.83 -9.25
C ALA A 63 14.55 12.23 -8.78
N VAL A 64 15.40 11.27 -8.42
CA VAL A 64 16.76 11.50 -7.93
C VAL A 64 17.71 10.56 -8.67
N LYS A 65 18.70 11.13 -9.37
CA LYS A 65 19.81 10.36 -9.96
C LYS A 65 20.76 9.90 -8.86
N SER A 66 20.34 8.89 -8.08
CA SER A 66 21.19 8.23 -7.09
C SER A 66 21.45 6.79 -7.50
N ASP A 67 22.71 6.35 -7.42
CA ASP A 67 23.08 4.95 -7.67
C ASP A 67 22.69 4.02 -6.51
N ARG A 68 22.25 4.58 -5.37
CA ARG A 68 21.87 3.80 -4.19
C ARG A 68 20.39 3.37 -4.26
N PRO A 69 20.09 2.06 -4.34
CA PRO A 69 18.72 1.57 -4.50
C PRO A 69 17.82 1.90 -3.30
N ALA A 70 18.38 1.93 -2.09
CA ALA A 70 17.65 2.31 -0.88
C ALA A 70 17.19 3.78 -0.89
N VAL A 71 18.01 4.68 -1.42
CA VAL A 71 17.66 6.12 -1.53
C VAL A 71 16.52 6.28 -2.53
N ASN A 72 16.58 5.59 -3.66
CA ASN A 72 15.54 5.62 -4.67
C ASN A 72 14.21 5.05 -4.14
N LEU A 73 14.25 3.97 -3.36
CA LEU A 73 13.05 3.44 -2.72
C LEU A 73 12.45 4.44 -1.72
N ALA A 74 13.27 5.04 -0.86
CA ALA A 74 12.81 6.01 0.13
C ALA A 74 12.20 7.26 -0.51
N VAL A 75 12.84 7.80 -1.55
CA VAL A 75 12.32 8.95 -2.31
C VAL A 75 11.05 8.58 -3.06
N GLY A 76 11.02 7.42 -3.71
CA GLY A 76 9.82 6.94 -4.42
C GLY A 76 8.63 6.72 -3.49
N PHE A 77 8.87 6.13 -2.31
CA PHE A 77 7.86 6.02 -1.26
C PHE A 77 7.40 7.39 -0.75
N GLY A 78 8.33 8.31 -0.51
CA GLY A 78 8.00 9.69 -0.11
C GLY A 78 7.10 10.38 -1.14
N LEU A 79 7.46 10.30 -2.43
CA LEU A 79 6.64 10.85 -3.51
C LEU A 79 5.28 10.19 -3.60
N PHE A 80 5.20 8.86 -3.44
CA PHE A 80 3.94 8.14 -3.41
C PHE A 80 3.02 8.64 -2.29
N VAL A 81 3.55 8.83 -1.07
CA VAL A 81 2.78 9.35 0.07
C VAL A 81 2.31 10.77 -0.19
N VAL A 82 3.18 11.64 -0.70
CA VAL A 82 2.84 13.05 -0.99
C VAL A 82 1.73 13.14 -2.05
N ILE A 83 1.86 12.41 -3.17
CA ILE A 83 0.84 12.41 -4.22
C ILE A 83 -0.47 11.83 -3.70
N SER A 84 -0.41 10.73 -2.94
CA SER A 84 -1.61 10.11 -2.37
C SER A 84 -2.36 11.06 -1.43
N LEU A 85 -1.65 11.75 -0.53
CA LEU A 85 -2.24 12.77 0.34
C LEU A 85 -2.87 13.92 -0.45
N LEU A 86 -2.19 14.39 -1.49
CA LEU A 86 -2.67 15.50 -2.32
C LEU A 86 -3.96 15.11 -3.06
N ILE A 87 -4.05 13.88 -3.58
CA ILE A 87 -5.27 13.34 -4.21
C ILE A 87 -6.40 13.23 -3.19
N ILE A 88 -6.13 12.72 -1.98
CA ILE A 88 -7.14 12.62 -0.91
C ILE A 88 -7.67 14.00 -0.57
N LEU A 89 -6.80 14.99 -0.39
CA LEU A 89 -7.20 16.37 -0.09
C LEU A 89 -8.05 16.98 -1.21
N ILE A 90 -7.69 16.74 -2.48
CA ILE A 90 -8.50 17.18 -3.62
C ILE A 90 -9.89 16.52 -3.59
N MET A 91 -9.97 15.19 -3.42
CA MET A 91 -11.25 14.47 -3.37
C MET A 91 -12.12 14.95 -2.22
N VAL A 92 -11.56 15.12 -1.02
CA VAL A 92 -12.26 15.66 0.14
C VAL A 92 -12.73 17.10 -0.15
N GLY A 93 -11.87 17.92 -0.74
CA GLY A 93 -12.21 19.29 -1.14
C GLY A 93 -13.39 19.35 -2.13
N ILE A 94 -13.40 18.47 -3.14
CA ILE A 94 -14.49 18.35 -4.11
C ILE A 94 -15.78 17.92 -3.40
N LEU A 95 -15.73 16.88 -2.56
CA LEU A 95 -16.90 16.38 -1.83
C LEU A 95 -17.50 17.45 -0.90
N LEU A 96 -16.66 18.19 -0.18
CA LEU A 96 -17.11 19.29 0.67
C LEU A 96 -17.65 20.47 -0.14
N GLY A 97 -17.05 20.76 -1.30
CA GLY A 97 -17.52 21.79 -2.23
C GLY A 97 -18.90 21.46 -2.80
N VAL A 98 -19.08 20.24 -3.31
CA VAL A 98 -20.36 19.75 -3.83
C VAL A 98 -21.41 19.66 -2.73
N GLY A 99 -21.04 19.19 -1.53
CA GLY A 99 -21.94 19.14 -0.38
C GLY A 99 -22.49 20.51 0.02
N ARG A 100 -21.71 21.59 -0.16
CA ARG A 100 -22.20 22.96 0.04
C ARG A 100 -23.12 23.47 -1.06
N ILE A 101 -22.98 22.99 -2.30
CA ILE A 101 -23.80 23.42 -3.44
C ILE A 101 -25.16 22.71 -3.44
N ILE A 102 -25.21 21.45 -3.00
CA ILE A 102 -26.46 20.66 -2.94
C ILE A 102 -27.26 20.98 -1.67
N GLY A 103 -26.60 21.41 -0.60
CA GLY A 103 -27.24 21.78 0.67
C GLY A 103 -27.72 23.23 0.76
N SER A 104 -27.56 24.03 -0.31
CA SER A 104 -28.08 25.40 -0.47
C SER A 104 -29.24 25.45 -1.45
#